data_AF-A0A674CS98-F1
#
_entry.id   AF-A0A674CS98-F1
#
_cell.length_a   1.000
_cell.length_b   1.000
_cell.length_c   1.000
_cell.angle_alpha   90.00
_cell.angle_beta   90.00
_cell.angle_gamma   90.00
#
_symmetry.space_group_name_H-M   'P 1'
#
loop_
_entity.id
_entity.type
_entity.pdbx_description
1 polymer ?
#
loop_
_entity_poly.entity_id
_entity_poly.type
_entity_poly.pdbx_seq_one_letter_code
_entity_poly.pdbx_strand_id
1 'polypeptide(L)'
;MPGTVRRWNYPPPLCIAQCGGIQEEMEGMILSPGFPGNYPSNSDCTWRIYLPVGYGAHVQFLNFSTEANHDFLEIRNGPLDTSTVIGRFSGQDVPPSLLTTSHETTVYFHSDHSQNKPGFRLEYQAYELNECLDPEPFRYGVVVGAGYNVGQSIAFECLPGYQLMGHSILTCEHGTTRNWDRPFPRCEVPCGGNIKSDNGTIFSPGYPEEYPTSADCTWLITVATGLGVRLNFTLLQVHGPHDFITVWDGPQETARKLGVFTDGEPNEPASSTSNQILVRFRSNTEKGGLFRINYQGM
;
A
#
# COMPACT_ATOMS: atom_id res chain seq x y z
N MET A 1 -12.10 -52.83 -64.76
CA MET A 1 -12.65 -51.68 -64.03
C MET A 1 -11.63 -51.26 -62.98
N PRO A 2 -10.83 -50.19 -63.20
CA PRO A 2 -9.99 -49.62 -62.16
C PRO A 2 -10.79 -48.53 -61.42
N GLY A 3 -10.92 -48.68 -60.11
CA GLY A 3 -11.62 -47.72 -59.25
C GLY A 3 -10.86 -46.39 -59.16
N THR A 4 -11.47 -45.32 -59.64
CA THR A 4 -11.02 -43.94 -59.42
C THR A 4 -11.32 -43.52 -57.98
N VAL A 5 -10.36 -43.71 -57.08
CA VAL A 5 -10.40 -43.07 -55.77
C VAL A 5 -9.94 -41.63 -55.93
N ARG A 6 -10.88 -40.68 -55.85
CA ARG A 6 -10.57 -39.24 -55.80
C ARG A 6 -9.88 -38.94 -54.47
N ARG A 7 -8.73 -38.29 -54.51
CA ARG A 7 -7.98 -37.82 -53.33
C ARG A 7 -7.65 -36.35 -53.49
N TRP A 8 -7.61 -35.63 -52.36
CA TRP A 8 -7.17 -34.24 -52.33
C TRP A 8 -5.68 -34.13 -52.70
N ASN A 9 -5.31 -33.02 -53.34
CA ASN A 9 -3.92 -32.73 -53.71
C ASN A 9 -3.01 -32.55 -52.49
N TYR A 10 -3.60 -32.18 -51.34
CA TYR A 10 -2.94 -31.98 -50.06
C TYR A 10 -3.84 -32.47 -48.91
N PRO A 11 -3.27 -32.90 -47.78
CA PRO A 11 -4.05 -33.11 -46.57
C PRO A 11 -4.74 -31.80 -46.13
N PRO A 12 -5.90 -31.87 -45.47
CA PRO A 12 -6.55 -30.69 -44.90
C PRO A 12 -5.58 -29.92 -43.98
N PRO A 13 -5.61 -28.57 -43.98
CA PRO A 13 -4.78 -27.80 -43.06
C PRO A 13 -5.15 -28.11 -41.61
N LEU A 14 -4.13 -28.28 -40.77
CA LEU A 14 -4.25 -28.54 -39.35
C LEU A 14 -3.98 -27.26 -38.57
N CYS A 15 -4.94 -26.84 -37.75
CA CYS A 15 -4.74 -25.76 -36.78
C CYS A 15 -4.09 -26.35 -35.53
N ILE A 16 -2.82 -26.01 -35.30
CA ILE A 16 -2.07 -26.45 -34.12
C ILE A 16 -1.81 -25.27 -33.19
N ALA A 17 -1.93 -25.51 -31.89
CA ALA A 17 -1.59 -24.53 -30.87
C ALA A 17 -0.09 -24.20 -30.88
N GLN A 18 0.23 -22.92 -30.71
CA GLN A 18 1.61 -22.42 -30.63
C GLN A 18 2.13 -22.46 -29.19
N CYS A 19 3.46 -22.39 -29.05
CA CYS A 19 4.13 -22.35 -27.76
C CYS A 19 4.19 -20.91 -27.22
N GLY A 20 3.56 -20.68 -26.07
CA GLY A 20 3.57 -19.39 -25.38
C GLY A 20 2.75 -18.29 -26.06
N GLY A 21 2.77 -17.10 -25.46
CA GLY A 21 2.07 -15.93 -26.00
C GLY A 21 1.62 -14.95 -24.92
N ILE A 22 0.95 -13.90 -25.37
CA ILE A 22 0.35 -12.89 -24.49
C ILE A 22 -1.16 -12.91 -24.71
N GLN A 23 -1.92 -12.88 -23.62
CA GLN A 23 -3.37 -12.83 -23.62
C GLN A 23 -3.82 -11.57 -22.88
N GLU A 24 -4.54 -10.68 -23.57
CA GLU A 24 -5.04 -9.41 -23.01
C GLU A 24 -6.57 -9.37 -22.92
N GLU A 25 -7.23 -10.39 -23.46
CA GLU A 25 -8.69 -10.50 -23.46
C GLU A 25 -9.20 -10.94 -22.08
N MET A 26 -10.39 -10.45 -21.70
CA MET A 26 -11.04 -10.77 -20.42
C MET A 26 -11.44 -12.24 -20.29
N GLU A 27 -11.39 -13.02 -21.35
CA GLU A 27 -11.52 -14.47 -21.32
C GLU A 27 -10.68 -15.05 -22.44
N GLY A 28 -10.30 -16.32 -22.32
CA GLY A 28 -9.49 -16.96 -23.35
C GLY A 28 -9.19 -18.41 -23.06
N MET A 29 -8.46 -19.03 -23.99
CA MET A 29 -8.13 -20.44 -23.95
C MET A 29 -6.62 -20.64 -24.18
N ILE A 30 -6.00 -21.44 -23.31
CA ILE A 30 -4.59 -21.81 -23.45
C ILE A 30 -4.53 -23.31 -23.70
N LEU A 31 -3.79 -23.66 -24.74
CA LEU A 31 -3.61 -25.03 -25.23
C LEU A 31 -2.12 -25.36 -25.17
N SER A 32 -1.80 -26.61 -24.83
CA SER A 32 -0.42 -27.10 -24.95
C SER A 32 0.08 -26.98 -26.39
N PRO A 33 1.38 -26.72 -26.64
CA PRO A 33 1.92 -26.64 -27.98
C PRO A 33 1.60 -27.92 -28.78
N GLY A 34 1.17 -27.80 -30.03
CA GLY A 34 0.83 -28.95 -30.87
C GLY A 34 -0.58 -29.55 -30.66
N PHE A 35 -1.37 -29.04 -29.71
CA PHE A 35 -2.76 -29.46 -29.50
C PHE A 35 -3.58 -29.31 -30.80
N PRO A 36 -4.48 -30.27 -31.16
CA PRO A 36 -4.94 -31.43 -30.38
C PRO A 36 -4.03 -32.68 -30.44
N GLY A 37 -2.88 -32.59 -31.10
CA GLY A 37 -1.86 -33.63 -31.06
C GLY A 37 -1.08 -33.65 -29.74
N ASN A 38 -0.06 -34.48 -29.65
CA ASN A 38 0.82 -34.51 -28.48
C ASN A 38 1.78 -33.32 -28.48
N TYR A 39 2.13 -32.81 -27.29
CA TYR A 39 3.11 -31.73 -27.18
C TYR A 39 4.52 -32.19 -27.59
N PRO A 40 5.42 -31.29 -28.06
CA PRO A 40 6.79 -31.66 -28.39
C PRO A 40 7.65 -31.86 -27.14
N SER A 41 8.71 -32.66 -27.25
CA SER A 41 9.74 -32.80 -26.21
C SER A 41 10.62 -31.55 -26.12
N ASN A 42 11.19 -31.30 -24.95
CA ASN A 42 12.06 -30.15 -24.64
C ASN A 42 11.37 -28.80 -24.92
N SER A 43 10.08 -28.70 -24.58
CA SER A 43 9.31 -27.47 -24.74
C SER A 43 9.36 -26.66 -23.46
N ASP A 44 9.66 -25.36 -23.59
CA ASP A 44 9.60 -24.37 -22.52
C ASP A 44 8.69 -23.22 -22.97
N CYS A 45 7.39 -23.34 -22.68
CA CYS A 45 6.38 -22.41 -23.15
C CYS A 45 5.88 -21.52 -22.01
N THR A 46 5.82 -20.21 -22.24
CA THR A 46 5.27 -19.26 -21.27
C THR A 46 4.14 -18.45 -21.89
N TRP A 47 2.97 -18.47 -21.26
CA TRP A 47 1.86 -17.58 -21.56
C TRP A 47 1.73 -16.54 -20.44
N ARG A 48 1.45 -15.29 -20.83
CA ARG A 48 1.19 -14.19 -19.90
C ARG A 48 -0.22 -13.69 -20.11
N ILE A 49 -1.04 -13.74 -19.07
CA ILE A 49 -2.39 -13.18 -19.06
C ILE A 49 -2.31 -11.80 -18.40
N TYR A 50 -2.61 -10.74 -19.16
CA TYR A 50 -2.71 -9.36 -18.70
C TYR A 50 -4.19 -8.96 -18.66
N LEU A 51 -4.71 -8.79 -17.45
CA LEU A 51 -6.05 -8.28 -17.21
C LEU A 51 -5.96 -6.83 -16.71
N PRO A 52 -7.07 -6.06 -16.82
CA PRO A 52 -7.13 -4.76 -16.17
C PRO A 52 -6.88 -4.86 -14.66
N VAL A 53 -6.25 -3.83 -14.10
CA VAL A 53 -6.04 -3.74 -12.65
C VAL A 53 -7.39 -3.85 -11.92
N GLY A 54 -7.44 -4.69 -10.89
CA GLY A 54 -8.66 -5.05 -10.17
C GLY A 54 -9.32 -6.34 -10.65
N TYR A 55 -8.77 -7.01 -11.66
CA TYR A 55 -9.22 -8.32 -12.09
C TYR A 55 -8.18 -9.41 -11.83
N GLY A 56 -8.66 -10.63 -11.62
CA GLY A 56 -7.88 -11.85 -11.64
C GLY A 56 -8.49 -12.82 -12.65
N ALA A 57 -7.78 -13.89 -12.99
CA ALA A 57 -8.24 -14.96 -13.85
C ALA A 57 -8.76 -16.15 -13.01
N HIS A 58 -9.99 -16.56 -13.27
CA HIS A 58 -10.51 -17.86 -12.86
C HIS A 58 -10.07 -18.88 -13.92
N VAL A 59 -9.10 -19.73 -13.56
CA VAL A 59 -8.52 -20.72 -14.46
C VAL A 59 -9.22 -22.05 -14.25
N GLN A 60 -9.80 -22.58 -15.34
CA GLN A 60 -10.49 -23.86 -15.35
C GLN A 60 -9.81 -24.82 -16.32
N PHE A 61 -9.44 -25.99 -15.82
CA PHE A 61 -8.87 -27.07 -16.61
C PHE A 61 -9.99 -27.89 -17.26
N LEU A 62 -9.96 -28.01 -18.58
CA LEU A 62 -10.90 -28.83 -19.34
C LEU A 62 -10.33 -30.23 -19.57
N ASN A 63 -9.09 -30.30 -20.06
CA ASN A 63 -8.35 -31.55 -20.26
C ASN A 63 -6.92 -31.40 -19.71
N PHE A 64 -6.37 -32.48 -19.16
CA PHE A 64 -4.99 -32.50 -18.68
C PHE A 64 -4.37 -33.90 -18.82
N SER A 65 -3.24 -34.00 -19.51
CA SER A 65 -2.47 -35.23 -19.67
C SER A 65 -1.02 -34.88 -20.01
N THR A 66 -0.14 -34.99 -19.03
CA THR A 66 1.31 -34.83 -19.17
C THR A 66 2.04 -36.06 -18.63
N GLU A 67 3.34 -36.19 -18.92
CA GLU A 67 4.17 -37.16 -18.22
C GLU A 67 4.27 -36.80 -16.73
N ALA A 68 3.95 -37.76 -15.85
CA ALA A 68 3.99 -37.53 -14.42
C ALA A 68 5.43 -37.25 -13.94
N ASN A 69 5.58 -36.23 -13.10
CA ASN A 69 6.83 -35.81 -12.44
C ASN A 69 7.96 -35.26 -13.34
N HIS A 70 7.88 -35.40 -14.66
CA HIS A 70 8.89 -34.92 -15.61
C HIS A 70 8.36 -33.69 -16.34
N ASP A 71 7.13 -33.76 -16.85
CA ASP A 71 6.47 -32.67 -17.55
C ASP A 71 5.45 -31.99 -16.65
N PHE A 72 5.49 -30.67 -16.58
CA PHE A 72 4.62 -29.95 -15.67
C PHE A 72 4.11 -28.63 -16.24
N LEU A 73 2.90 -28.29 -15.81
CA LEU A 73 2.33 -26.96 -15.95
C LEU A 73 2.38 -26.26 -14.61
N GLU A 74 2.92 -25.05 -14.57
CA GLU A 74 3.02 -24.21 -13.41
C GLU A 74 2.28 -22.89 -13.64
N ILE A 75 1.52 -22.44 -12.65
CA ILE A 75 0.78 -21.18 -12.68
C ILE A 75 1.26 -20.30 -11.54
N ARG A 76 1.57 -19.03 -11.86
CA ARG A 76 2.12 -18.04 -10.93
C ARG A 76 1.29 -16.76 -10.91
N ASN A 77 1.15 -16.17 -9.72
CA ASN A 77 0.55 -14.85 -9.53
C ASN A 77 1.60 -13.76 -9.73
N GLY A 78 1.66 -13.22 -10.95
CA GLY A 78 2.54 -12.11 -11.32
C GLY A 78 3.44 -12.41 -12.53
N PRO A 79 4.17 -11.40 -13.01
CA PRO A 79 4.94 -11.47 -14.26
C PRO A 79 6.36 -12.04 -14.15
N LEU A 80 6.85 -12.25 -12.93
CA LEU A 80 8.25 -12.61 -12.70
C LEU A 80 8.39 -14.12 -12.52
N ASP A 81 9.53 -14.69 -12.90
CA ASP A 81 9.85 -16.10 -12.62
C ASP A 81 9.97 -16.37 -11.11
N THR A 82 10.15 -15.32 -10.31
CA THR A 82 10.13 -15.35 -8.85
C THR A 82 8.75 -15.11 -8.25
N SER A 83 7.72 -14.85 -9.06
CA SER A 83 6.33 -14.68 -8.60
C SER A 83 5.81 -15.96 -7.95
N THR A 84 4.86 -15.79 -7.02
CA THR A 84 4.35 -16.87 -6.16
C THR A 84 3.67 -17.96 -7.01
N VAL A 85 4.11 -19.21 -6.82
CA VAL A 85 3.50 -20.38 -7.48
C VAL A 85 2.22 -20.74 -6.76
N ILE A 86 1.10 -20.77 -7.49
CA ILE A 86 -0.22 -21.15 -6.96
C ILE A 86 -0.67 -22.54 -7.39
N GLY A 87 -0.02 -23.12 -8.39
CA GLY A 87 -0.27 -24.48 -8.82
C GLY A 87 0.88 -25.01 -9.65
N ARG A 88 1.24 -26.27 -9.43
CA ARG A 88 2.15 -27.03 -10.28
C ARG A 88 1.56 -28.41 -10.47
N PHE A 89 1.30 -28.77 -11.73
CA PHE A 89 0.49 -29.92 -12.09
C PHE A 89 1.26 -30.83 -13.06
N SER A 90 1.13 -32.14 -12.89
CA SER A 90 1.68 -33.15 -13.80
C SER A 90 0.82 -34.43 -13.76
N GLY A 91 0.93 -35.29 -14.77
CA GLY A 91 0.19 -36.54 -14.85
C GLY A 91 -1.13 -36.41 -15.63
N GLN A 92 -2.10 -37.30 -15.35
CA GLN A 92 -3.35 -37.42 -16.12
C GLN A 92 -4.59 -36.92 -15.37
N ASP A 93 -4.46 -36.60 -14.10
CA ASP A 93 -5.58 -36.09 -13.30
C ASP A 93 -5.83 -34.63 -13.67
N VAL A 94 -7.08 -34.31 -14.02
CA VAL A 94 -7.48 -32.94 -14.33
C VAL A 94 -7.42 -32.11 -13.04
N PRO A 95 -6.59 -31.04 -12.99
CA PRO A 95 -6.49 -30.22 -11.78
C PRO A 95 -7.81 -29.51 -11.45
N PRO A 96 -8.05 -29.17 -10.17
CA PRO A 96 -9.16 -28.30 -9.80
C PRO A 96 -8.98 -26.91 -10.40
N SER A 97 -10.09 -26.18 -10.56
CA SER A 97 -10.01 -24.76 -10.93
C SER A 97 -9.33 -23.94 -9.83
N LEU A 98 -8.72 -22.83 -10.23
CA LEU A 98 -8.04 -21.92 -9.31
C LEU A 98 -8.33 -20.46 -9.66
N LEU A 99 -8.12 -19.59 -8.67
CA LEU A 99 -8.34 -18.16 -8.76
C LEU A 99 -6.99 -17.45 -8.58
N THR A 100 -6.59 -16.65 -9.55
CA THR A 100 -5.34 -15.87 -9.48
C THR A 100 -5.58 -14.57 -8.72
N THR A 101 -4.65 -14.14 -7.89
CA THR A 101 -4.79 -12.92 -7.06
C THR A 101 -4.02 -11.72 -7.62
N SER A 102 -3.76 -11.72 -8.92
CA SER A 102 -3.01 -10.68 -9.63
C SER A 102 -3.66 -10.42 -10.99
N HIS A 103 -3.60 -9.17 -11.45
CA HIS A 103 -3.99 -8.79 -12.80
C HIS A 103 -3.02 -9.30 -13.88
N GLU A 104 -1.85 -9.77 -13.45
CA GLU A 104 -0.89 -10.46 -14.30
C GLU A 104 -0.71 -11.90 -13.81
N THR A 105 -0.90 -12.88 -14.70
CA THR A 105 -0.73 -14.30 -14.42
C THR A 105 0.23 -14.93 -15.42
N THR A 106 1.19 -15.71 -14.92
CA THR A 106 2.13 -16.46 -15.76
C THR A 106 1.76 -17.94 -15.75
N VAL A 107 1.60 -18.53 -16.93
CA VAL A 107 1.38 -19.96 -17.14
C VAL A 107 2.61 -20.52 -17.85
N TYR A 108 3.33 -21.42 -17.18
CA TYR A 108 4.59 -21.97 -17.65
C TYR A 108 4.47 -23.48 -17.85
N PHE A 109 4.76 -23.97 -19.05
CA PHE A 109 4.79 -25.39 -19.38
C PHE A 109 6.20 -25.83 -19.72
N HIS A 110 6.65 -26.91 -19.08
CA HIS A 110 7.92 -27.55 -19.33
C HIS A 110 7.70 -29.02 -19.72
N SER A 111 8.36 -29.48 -20.79
CA SER A 111 8.46 -30.89 -21.14
C SER A 111 9.90 -31.37 -21.31
N ASP A 112 10.13 -32.63 -20.97
CA ASP A 112 11.42 -33.29 -21.06
C ASP A 112 11.68 -33.88 -22.46
N HIS A 113 12.73 -34.69 -22.60
CA HIS A 113 13.14 -35.29 -23.86
C HIS A 113 12.25 -36.43 -24.42
N SER A 114 11.18 -36.87 -23.74
CA SER A 114 10.42 -38.05 -24.13
C SER A 114 8.92 -38.01 -23.78
N GLN A 115 8.22 -39.15 -23.96
CA GLN A 115 6.88 -39.46 -23.40
C GLN A 115 5.76 -38.43 -23.61
N ASN A 116 5.77 -37.77 -24.76
CA ASN A 116 4.76 -36.78 -25.13
C ASN A 116 3.31 -37.28 -25.03
N LYS A 117 2.46 -36.52 -24.35
CA LYS A 117 1.03 -36.79 -24.17
C LYS A 117 0.17 -35.75 -24.89
N PRO A 118 -1.17 -35.93 -24.95
CA PRO A 118 -2.09 -34.96 -25.56
C PRO A 118 -2.07 -33.56 -24.92
N GLY A 119 -1.43 -33.40 -23.75
CA GLY A 119 -1.19 -32.11 -23.12
C GLY A 119 -2.40 -31.59 -22.37
N PHE A 120 -2.61 -30.28 -22.41
CA PHE A 120 -3.65 -29.63 -21.61
C PHE A 120 -4.46 -28.64 -22.45
N ARG A 121 -5.68 -28.44 -21.98
CA ARG A 121 -6.57 -27.38 -22.43
C ARG A 121 -7.18 -26.74 -21.20
N LEU A 122 -6.93 -25.45 -21.03
CA LEU A 122 -7.53 -24.65 -19.98
C LEU A 122 -8.20 -23.43 -20.59
N GLU A 123 -9.20 -22.95 -19.89
CA GLU A 123 -9.83 -21.67 -20.16
C GLU A 123 -9.66 -20.77 -18.95
N TYR A 124 -9.67 -19.46 -19.19
CA TYR A 124 -9.67 -18.48 -18.13
C TYR A 124 -10.75 -17.44 -18.38
N GLN A 125 -11.33 -16.94 -17.29
CA GLN A 125 -12.26 -15.83 -17.33
C GLN A 125 -11.89 -14.81 -16.26
N ALA A 126 -11.88 -13.53 -16.62
CA ALA A 126 -11.62 -12.44 -15.71
C ALA A 126 -12.75 -12.37 -14.67
N TYR A 127 -12.37 -12.18 -13.42
CA TYR A 127 -13.28 -11.92 -12.32
C TYR A 127 -12.75 -10.74 -11.51
N GLU A 128 -13.66 -9.98 -10.92
CA GLU A 128 -13.30 -8.84 -10.08
C GLU A 128 -12.62 -9.33 -8.80
N LEU A 129 -11.44 -8.80 -8.54
CA LEU A 129 -10.78 -8.94 -7.25
C LEU A 129 -11.46 -7.96 -6.30
N ASN A 130 -12.01 -8.43 -5.17
CA ASN A 130 -12.36 -7.49 -4.11
C ASN A 130 -11.11 -6.70 -3.72
N GLU A 131 -11.35 -5.43 -3.46
CA GLU A 131 -10.35 -4.46 -3.04
C GLU A 131 -10.00 -4.67 -1.56
N CYS A 132 -8.86 -4.11 -1.13
CA CYS A 132 -8.60 -3.92 0.28
C CYS A 132 -9.63 -2.93 0.87
N LEU A 133 -9.89 -3.04 2.18
CA LEU A 133 -10.82 -2.13 2.86
C LEU A 133 -10.38 -0.68 2.64
N ASP A 134 -11.32 0.15 2.21
CA ASP A 134 -11.13 1.59 2.15
C ASP A 134 -10.76 2.09 3.56
N PRO A 135 -9.61 2.77 3.73
CA PRO A 135 -9.37 3.48 4.97
C PRO A 135 -10.52 4.48 5.18
N GLU A 136 -11.39 4.17 6.14
CA GLU A 136 -12.39 5.10 6.67
C GLU A 136 -11.78 6.51 6.83
N PRO A 137 -12.58 7.60 6.79
CA PRO A 137 -12.08 8.96 6.80
C PRO A 137 -10.88 9.15 7.75
N PHE A 138 -9.69 9.36 7.16
CA PHE A 138 -8.44 9.37 7.91
C PHE A 138 -8.36 10.61 8.79
N ARG A 139 -8.76 10.46 10.05
CA ARG A 139 -8.94 11.59 10.97
C ARG A 139 -7.65 12.38 11.11
N TYR A 140 -7.77 13.69 10.92
CA TYR A 140 -6.67 14.66 11.00
C TYR A 140 -5.54 14.40 10.00
N GLY A 141 -5.85 13.74 8.89
CA GLY A 141 -4.94 13.51 7.78
C GLY A 141 -5.67 13.40 6.45
N VAL A 142 -4.91 13.02 5.43
CA VAL A 142 -5.38 12.72 4.09
C VAL A 142 -4.77 11.40 3.63
N VAL A 143 -5.55 10.65 2.85
CA VAL A 143 -5.06 9.48 2.12
C VAL A 143 -4.71 9.95 0.71
N VAL A 144 -3.50 9.64 0.26
CA VAL A 144 -2.97 10.01 -1.05
C VAL A 144 -2.86 8.75 -1.91
N GLY A 145 -3.49 8.78 -3.08
CA GLY A 145 -3.64 7.63 -3.97
C GLY A 145 -5.08 7.11 -4.01
N ALA A 146 -5.39 6.30 -5.03
CA ALA A 146 -6.74 5.77 -5.26
C ALA A 146 -6.73 4.26 -5.60
N GLY A 147 -5.63 3.57 -5.29
CA GLY A 147 -5.45 2.19 -5.66
C GLY A 147 -5.67 1.25 -4.49
N TYR A 148 -6.85 0.64 -4.41
CA TYR A 148 -7.20 -0.37 -3.41
C TYR A 148 -7.06 -1.81 -3.92
N ASN A 149 -6.66 -1.97 -5.18
CA ASN A 149 -6.45 -3.28 -5.77
C ASN A 149 -5.16 -3.93 -5.26
N VAL A 150 -5.10 -5.24 -5.39
CA VAL A 150 -3.93 -6.03 -4.99
C VAL A 150 -2.66 -5.51 -5.65
N GLY A 151 -1.60 -5.33 -4.86
CA GLY A 151 -0.31 -4.81 -5.30
C GLY A 151 -0.26 -3.28 -5.45
N GLN A 152 -1.39 -2.58 -5.31
CA GLN A 152 -1.40 -1.13 -5.22
C GLN A 152 -1.09 -0.66 -3.81
N SER A 153 -0.55 0.55 -3.71
CA SER A 153 -0.22 1.19 -2.44
C SER A 153 -0.91 2.53 -2.31
N ILE A 154 -1.29 2.87 -1.07
CA ILE A 154 -1.79 4.18 -0.68
C ILE A 154 -0.84 4.81 0.34
N ALA A 155 -0.78 6.13 0.36
CA ALA A 155 0.03 6.88 1.30
C ALA A 155 -0.85 7.66 2.29
N PHE A 156 -0.33 7.88 3.49
CA PHE A 156 -1.00 8.60 4.57
C PHE A 156 -0.18 9.82 4.97
N GLU A 157 -0.82 10.98 4.96
CA GLU A 157 -0.21 12.24 5.35
C GLU A 157 -1.06 12.91 6.42
N CYS A 158 -0.43 13.41 7.48
CA CYS A 158 -1.14 14.13 8.54
C CYS A 158 -1.30 15.62 8.20
N LEU A 159 -2.38 16.23 8.68
CA LEU A 159 -2.56 17.67 8.60
C LEU A 159 -1.46 18.41 9.39
N PRO A 160 -1.13 19.66 9.05
CA PRO A 160 -0.12 20.42 9.77
C PRO A 160 -0.36 20.47 11.28
N GLY A 161 0.68 20.19 12.07
CA GLY A 161 0.62 20.12 13.53
C GLY A 161 0.32 18.73 14.10
N TYR A 162 -0.05 17.77 13.25
CA TYR A 162 -0.16 16.35 13.60
C TYR A 162 1.06 15.58 13.10
N GLN A 163 1.41 14.51 13.83
CA GLN A 163 2.48 13.60 13.47
C GLN A 163 1.90 12.22 13.14
N LEU A 164 2.42 11.62 12.06
CA LEU A 164 2.04 10.27 11.64
C LEU A 164 2.67 9.22 12.57
N MET A 165 1.82 8.40 13.16
CA MET A 165 2.19 7.24 13.97
C MET A 165 1.89 5.96 13.20
N GLY A 166 2.93 5.26 12.77
CA GLY A 166 2.83 4.05 11.95
C GLY A 166 3.59 4.17 10.63
N HIS A 167 3.14 3.42 9.62
CA HIS A 167 3.77 3.41 8.30
C HIS A 167 3.02 4.39 7.39
N SER A 168 3.76 5.22 6.66
CA SER A 168 3.20 6.23 5.75
C SER A 168 2.72 5.67 4.43
N ILE A 169 2.99 4.40 4.14
CA ILE A 169 2.59 3.71 2.92
C ILE A 169 2.12 2.31 3.31
N LEU A 170 0.95 1.94 2.81
CA LEU A 170 0.39 0.59 2.92
C LEU A 170 0.19 0.00 1.53
N THR A 171 0.40 -1.30 1.39
CA THR A 171 0.23 -2.04 0.14
C THR A 171 -0.78 -3.15 0.31
N CYS A 172 -1.72 -3.28 -0.63
CA CYS A 172 -2.74 -4.31 -0.58
C CYS A 172 -2.12 -5.67 -0.90
N GLU A 173 -2.15 -6.61 0.06
CA GLU A 173 -1.43 -7.89 -0.07
C GLU A 173 -2.06 -8.83 -1.09
N HIS A 174 -1.20 -9.58 -1.78
CA HIS A 174 -1.63 -10.71 -2.61
C HIS A 174 -2.03 -11.89 -1.69
N GLY A 175 -3.29 -12.34 -1.76
CA GLY A 175 -3.75 -13.47 -0.95
C GLY A 175 -5.26 -13.75 -1.02
N THR A 176 -5.70 -14.77 -0.28
CA THR A 176 -7.13 -15.16 -0.16
C THR A 176 -7.89 -14.29 0.85
N THR A 177 -7.20 -13.74 1.85
CA THR A 177 -7.73 -12.71 2.77
C THR A 177 -7.18 -11.36 2.39
N ARG A 178 -8.05 -10.45 1.94
CA ARG A 178 -7.68 -9.14 1.41
C ARG A 178 -7.46 -8.14 2.53
N ASN A 179 -6.22 -8.06 2.99
CA ASN A 179 -5.78 -7.14 4.03
C ASN A 179 -4.63 -6.26 3.51
N TRP A 180 -4.48 -5.10 4.13
CA TRP A 180 -3.27 -4.30 4.01
C TRP A 180 -2.09 -5.02 4.67
N ASP A 181 -0.89 -4.79 4.15
CA ASP A 181 0.37 -5.38 4.67
C ASP A 181 0.64 -5.00 6.14
N ARG A 182 0.06 -3.89 6.60
CA ARG A 182 0.21 -3.35 7.95
C ARG A 182 -1.08 -2.67 8.41
N PRO A 183 -1.27 -2.48 9.74
CA PRO A 183 -2.41 -1.73 10.26
C PRO A 183 -2.40 -0.27 9.83
N PHE A 184 -3.59 0.34 9.74
CA PHE A 184 -3.73 1.76 9.44
C PHE A 184 -2.96 2.63 10.44
N PRO A 185 -2.21 3.65 9.96
CA PRO A 185 -1.55 4.59 10.85
C PRO A 185 -2.58 5.51 11.52
N ARG A 186 -2.11 6.41 12.39
CA ARG A 186 -2.93 7.45 13.01
C ARG A 186 -2.18 8.77 13.09
N CYS A 187 -2.91 9.87 13.02
CA CYS A 187 -2.38 11.21 13.23
C CYS A 187 -2.60 11.64 14.68
N GLU A 188 -1.52 11.91 15.39
CA GLU A 188 -1.56 12.32 16.80
C GLU A 188 -0.74 13.60 17.01
N VAL A 189 -1.13 14.40 18.01
CA VAL A 189 -0.33 15.55 18.43
C VAL A 189 0.64 15.10 19.53
N PRO A 190 1.96 15.11 19.28
CA PRO A 190 2.95 14.66 20.25
C PRO A 190 3.12 15.65 21.41
N CYS A 191 3.54 15.14 22.56
CA CYS A 191 3.94 15.93 23.71
C CYS A 191 5.38 16.46 23.53
N GLY A 192 5.55 17.49 22.70
CA GLY A 192 6.85 18.11 22.43
C GLY A 192 7.51 17.67 21.12
N GLY A 193 8.71 18.20 20.87
CA GLY A 193 9.52 17.87 19.69
C GLY A 193 10.37 19.03 19.17
N ASN A 194 11.21 18.73 18.17
CA ASN A 194 11.99 19.74 17.46
C ASN A 194 11.29 20.10 16.15
N ILE A 195 10.87 21.35 16.01
CA ILE A 195 10.14 21.85 14.85
C ILE A 195 11.09 22.74 14.02
N LYS A 196 11.27 22.40 12.75
CA LYS A 196 12.16 23.12 11.82
C LYS A 196 11.39 23.65 10.62
N SER A 197 10.53 24.63 10.86
CA SER A 197 9.71 25.28 9.83
C SER A 197 9.51 26.74 10.20
N ASP A 198 9.38 27.59 9.18
CA ASP A 198 9.24 29.05 9.37
C ASP A 198 7.85 29.45 9.84
N ASN A 199 6.85 28.57 9.72
CA ASN A 199 5.53 28.76 10.28
C ASN A 199 4.89 27.41 10.61
N GLY A 200 3.84 27.46 11.42
CA GLY A 200 3.02 26.30 11.73
C GLY A 200 2.16 26.49 12.98
N THR A 201 1.61 25.38 13.45
CA THR A 201 0.69 25.36 14.59
C THR A 201 1.14 24.29 15.58
N ILE A 202 1.16 24.65 16.86
CA ILE A 202 1.31 23.73 18.00
C ILE A 202 -0.05 23.56 18.63
N PHE A 203 -0.48 22.32 18.77
CA PHE A 203 -1.69 21.96 19.51
C PHE A 203 -1.32 21.39 20.88
N SER A 204 -2.29 21.38 21.79
CA SER A 204 -2.17 20.63 23.04
C SER A 204 -2.01 19.12 22.76
N PRO A 205 -1.24 18.38 23.58
CA PRO A 205 -1.04 16.94 23.36
C PRO A 205 -2.39 16.21 23.36
N GLY A 206 -2.66 15.39 22.34
CA GLY A 206 -3.95 14.69 22.18
C GLY A 206 -5.09 15.51 21.53
N TYR A 207 -4.84 16.75 21.10
CA TYR A 207 -5.85 17.61 20.46
C TYR A 207 -6.58 16.91 19.30
N PRO A 208 -7.92 17.02 19.19
CA PRO A 208 -8.81 17.97 19.87
C PRO A 208 -9.34 17.54 21.23
N GLU A 209 -8.88 16.41 21.78
CA GLU A 209 -9.22 16.01 23.13
C GLU A 209 -8.44 16.82 24.17
N GLU A 210 -8.98 16.96 25.37
CA GLU A 210 -8.34 17.65 26.50
C GLU A 210 -6.91 17.12 26.74
N TYR A 211 -5.97 18.01 27.04
CA TYR A 211 -4.60 17.58 27.29
C TYR A 211 -4.51 16.63 28.51
N PRO A 212 -3.56 15.67 28.50
CA PRO A 212 -3.40 14.73 29.60
C PRO A 212 -2.99 15.41 30.90
N THR A 213 -3.36 14.80 32.02
CA THR A 213 -2.88 15.17 33.35
C THR A 213 -1.39 14.86 33.50
N SER A 214 -0.69 15.64 34.32
CA SER A 214 0.74 15.47 34.63
C SER A 214 1.65 15.47 33.40
N ALA A 215 1.24 16.19 32.35
CA ALA A 215 2.00 16.34 31.13
C ALA A 215 3.18 17.31 31.36
N ASP A 216 4.31 17.00 30.75
CA ASP A 216 5.49 17.87 30.72
C ASP A 216 6.06 17.86 29.30
N CYS A 217 5.55 18.74 28.45
CA CYS A 217 5.83 18.75 27.02
C CYS A 217 6.72 19.92 26.66
N THR A 218 7.71 19.69 25.80
CA THR A 218 8.66 20.73 25.39
C THR A 218 8.82 20.76 23.87
N TRP A 219 8.57 21.91 23.27
CA TRP A 219 8.80 22.16 21.85
C TRP A 219 9.94 23.15 21.65
N LEU A 220 10.90 22.78 20.82
CA LEU A 220 11.95 23.68 20.32
C LEU A 220 11.63 24.04 18.88
N ILE A 221 11.22 25.27 18.63
CA ILE A 221 10.95 25.78 17.29
C ILE A 221 12.21 26.47 16.78
N THR A 222 12.67 26.10 15.60
CA THR A 222 13.79 26.72 14.89
C THR A 222 13.32 27.19 13.53
N VAL A 223 13.35 28.50 13.30
CA VAL A 223 13.10 29.13 12.00
C VAL A 223 14.41 29.43 11.29
N ALA A 224 14.34 29.83 10.01
CA ALA A 224 15.49 30.25 9.22
C ALA A 224 16.33 31.31 9.96
N THR A 225 17.65 31.24 9.79
CA THR A 225 18.59 32.16 10.44
C THR A 225 18.32 33.60 10.00
N GLY A 226 18.26 34.53 10.95
CA GLY A 226 18.00 35.95 10.70
C GLY A 226 16.56 36.40 10.95
N LEU A 227 15.64 35.45 11.18
CA LEU A 227 14.27 35.72 11.63
C LEU A 227 14.17 35.57 13.16
N GLY A 228 13.31 36.36 13.79
CA GLY A 228 12.76 36.10 15.13
C GLY A 228 11.51 35.24 15.06
N VAL A 229 11.07 34.65 16.17
CA VAL A 229 9.86 33.81 16.22
C VAL A 229 8.75 34.50 17.00
N ARG A 230 7.60 34.72 16.38
CA ARG A 230 6.41 35.24 17.06
C ARG A 230 5.38 34.14 17.28
N LEU A 231 4.93 34.00 18.52
CA LEU A 231 3.84 33.12 18.92
C LEU A 231 2.53 33.90 19.02
N ASN A 232 1.45 33.28 18.58
CA ASN A 232 0.11 33.79 18.71
C ASN A 232 -0.80 32.70 19.28
N PHE A 233 -1.33 32.94 20.49
CA PHE A 233 -2.24 32.03 21.17
C PHE A 233 -3.65 32.23 20.61
N THR A 234 -4.08 31.34 19.73
CA THR A 234 -5.39 31.41 19.07
C THR A 234 -6.49 30.66 19.82
N LEU A 235 -6.09 29.74 20.71
CA LEU A 235 -6.94 29.07 21.70
C LEU A 235 -6.07 28.84 22.94
N LEU A 236 -6.55 29.22 24.12
CA LEU A 236 -5.83 29.00 25.36
C LEU A 236 -6.81 28.77 26.51
N GLN A 237 -7.11 27.50 26.77
CA GLN A 237 -7.89 27.02 27.91
C GLN A 237 -6.96 26.21 28.82
N VAL A 238 -5.96 26.89 29.36
CA VAL A 238 -4.96 26.31 30.26
C VAL A 238 -5.30 26.74 31.69
N HIS A 239 -5.73 25.79 32.52
CA HIS A 239 -6.25 26.09 33.86
C HIS A 239 -5.13 26.48 34.85
N GLY A 240 -4.84 27.77 34.91
CA GLY A 240 -3.93 28.35 35.89
C GLY A 240 -4.47 28.27 37.32
N PRO A 241 -3.60 28.36 38.35
CA PRO A 241 -2.15 28.56 38.27
C PRO A 241 -1.35 27.25 38.15
N HIS A 242 -2.02 26.10 38.16
CA HIS A 242 -1.37 24.80 38.22
C HIS A 242 -0.93 24.29 36.85
N ASP A 243 -1.70 24.61 35.81
CA ASP A 243 -1.32 24.38 34.42
C ASP A 243 -0.80 25.66 33.81
N PHE A 244 0.31 25.59 33.08
CA PHE A 244 0.87 26.78 32.44
C PHE A 244 1.80 26.45 31.28
N ILE A 245 1.88 27.38 30.33
CA ILE A 245 2.83 27.36 29.23
C ILE A 245 3.92 28.39 29.53
N THR A 246 5.17 27.98 29.53
CA THR A 246 6.32 28.88 29.66
C THR A 246 7.05 29.01 28.32
N VAL A 247 7.48 30.23 27.99
CA VAL A 247 8.17 30.53 26.74
C VAL A 247 9.50 31.22 27.02
N TRP A 248 10.56 30.83 26.33
CA TRP A 248 11.91 31.41 26.43
C TRP A 248 12.45 31.85 25.07
N ASP A 249 13.16 32.98 25.05
CA ASP A 249 13.82 33.62 23.89
C ASP A 249 15.15 32.92 23.56
N GLY A 250 15.07 31.68 23.13
CA GLY A 250 16.22 30.85 22.78
C GLY A 250 15.97 29.36 23.00
N PRO A 251 16.99 28.51 22.82
CA PRO A 251 16.82 27.06 22.85
C PRO A 251 16.84 26.43 24.25
N GLN A 252 17.08 27.20 25.31
CA GLN A 252 17.27 26.68 26.67
C GLN A 252 16.45 27.47 27.70
N GLU A 253 16.10 26.83 28.82
CA GLU A 253 15.36 27.44 29.93
C GLU A 253 16.16 28.49 30.71
N THR A 254 17.48 28.53 30.50
CA THR A 254 18.39 29.56 31.02
C THR A 254 18.30 30.87 30.25
N ALA A 255 17.67 30.87 29.06
CA ALA A 255 17.48 32.07 28.25
C ALA A 255 16.45 33.02 28.88
N ARG A 256 16.31 34.21 28.29
CA ARG A 256 15.34 35.21 28.74
C ARG A 256 13.92 34.64 28.65
N LYS A 257 13.24 34.57 29.80
CA LYS A 257 11.83 34.17 29.88
C LYS A 257 10.95 35.23 29.22
N LEU A 258 10.17 34.85 28.21
CA LEU A 258 9.25 35.76 27.51
C LEU A 258 7.90 35.86 28.24
N GLY A 259 7.47 34.80 28.90
CA GLY A 259 6.22 34.82 29.65
C GLY A 259 5.81 33.46 30.22
N VAL A 260 4.74 33.50 31.01
CA VAL A 260 3.97 32.33 31.47
C VAL A 260 2.52 32.60 31.08
N PHE A 261 1.89 31.66 30.39
CA PHE A 261 0.58 31.82 29.75
C PHE A 261 -0.42 30.82 30.33
N THR A 262 -1.58 31.33 30.73
CA THR A 262 -2.74 30.59 31.27
C THR A 262 -4.05 31.24 30.78
N ASP A 263 -5.17 30.57 30.99
CA ASP A 263 -6.50 31.14 30.72
C ASP A 263 -6.78 32.39 31.60
N GLY A 264 -7.56 33.33 31.06
CA GLY A 264 -8.05 34.52 31.79
C GLY A 264 -7.14 35.76 31.89
N GLU A 265 -5.86 35.67 31.52
CA GLU A 265 -4.92 36.82 31.54
C GLU A 265 -4.76 37.45 30.13
N PRO A 266 -4.37 38.73 30.01
CA PRO A 266 -3.99 39.29 28.72
C PRO A 266 -2.70 38.61 28.23
N ASN A 267 -2.88 37.66 27.31
CA ASN A 267 -1.79 36.87 26.72
C ASN A 267 -1.19 37.62 25.53
N GLU A 268 -0.34 38.61 25.81
CA GLU A 268 0.40 39.32 24.76
C GLU A 268 1.25 38.33 23.92
N PRO A 269 1.34 38.51 22.60
CA PRO A 269 2.09 37.60 21.73
C PRO A 269 3.58 37.53 22.13
N ALA A 270 4.07 36.35 22.50
CA ALA A 270 5.48 36.16 22.78
C ALA A 270 6.31 36.32 21.50
N SER A 271 7.29 37.23 21.49
CA SER A 271 8.17 37.46 20.34
C SER A 271 9.63 37.23 20.75
N SER A 272 10.23 36.19 20.18
CA SER A 272 11.65 35.84 20.30
C SER A 272 12.48 36.70 19.37
N THR A 273 13.63 37.15 19.86
CA THR A 273 14.65 37.84 19.05
C THR A 273 15.66 36.86 18.45
N SER A 274 15.70 35.64 18.97
CA SER A 274 16.44 34.52 18.41
C SER A 274 15.64 33.82 17.30
N ASN A 275 16.34 33.15 16.38
CA ASN A 275 15.72 32.24 15.41
C ASN A 275 15.26 30.92 16.03
N GLN A 276 15.39 30.80 17.36
CA GLN A 276 14.93 29.68 18.15
C GLN A 276 14.07 30.17 19.32
N ILE A 277 13.02 29.43 19.63
CA ILE A 277 12.17 29.68 20.79
C ILE A 277 11.81 28.34 21.44
N LEU A 278 11.91 28.30 22.77
CA LEU A 278 11.57 27.12 23.57
C LEU A 278 10.21 27.35 24.21
N VAL A 279 9.30 26.38 24.06
CA VAL A 279 7.96 26.38 24.65
C VAL A 279 7.83 25.14 25.51
N ARG A 280 7.44 25.29 26.77
CA ARG A 280 7.20 24.17 27.69
C ARG A 280 5.82 24.27 28.30
N PHE A 281 5.04 23.21 28.19
CA PHE A 281 3.73 23.08 28.81
C PHE A 281 3.81 22.10 29.98
N ARG A 282 3.22 22.48 31.12
CA ARG A 282 3.05 21.61 32.27
C ARG A 282 1.60 21.60 32.73
N SER A 283 1.08 20.40 33.04
CA SER A 283 -0.25 20.22 33.65
C SER A 283 -0.18 19.50 35.00
N ASN A 284 -1.20 19.71 35.81
CA ASN A 284 -1.41 19.10 37.11
C ASN A 284 -2.18 17.76 37.00
N THR A 285 -2.72 17.26 38.10
CA THR A 285 -3.47 15.99 38.16
C THR A 285 -4.97 16.13 37.86
N GLU A 286 -5.45 17.32 37.50
CA GLU A 286 -6.86 17.62 37.22
C GLU A 286 -7.12 17.68 35.70
N LYS A 287 -8.39 17.54 35.30
CA LYS A 287 -8.74 17.58 33.88
C LYS A 287 -8.29 18.88 33.24
N GLY A 288 -7.63 18.75 32.09
CA GLY A 288 -7.11 19.86 31.32
C GLY A 288 -8.15 20.52 30.42
N GLY A 289 -7.75 21.61 29.78
CA GLY A 289 -8.46 22.15 28.61
C GLY A 289 -7.69 21.90 27.32
N LEU A 290 -7.62 22.91 26.47
CA LEU A 290 -7.04 22.86 25.13
C LEU A 290 -6.22 24.10 24.85
N PHE A 291 -5.20 23.99 24.01
CA PHE A 291 -4.53 25.17 23.47
C PHE A 291 -4.11 24.98 22.01
N ARG A 292 -4.04 26.10 21.29
CA ARG A 292 -3.57 26.19 19.91
C ARG A 292 -2.72 27.44 19.73
N ILE A 293 -1.44 27.24 19.44
CA ILE A 293 -0.44 28.30 19.26
C ILE A 293 -0.01 28.30 17.80
N ASN A 294 -0.24 29.40 17.10
CA ASN A 294 0.35 29.61 15.78
C ASN A 294 1.71 30.29 15.97
N TYR A 295 2.71 29.89 15.19
CA TYR A 295 4.00 30.56 15.19
C TYR A 295 4.41 30.95 13.77
N GLN A 296 5.19 32.02 13.69
CA GLN A 296 5.72 32.55 12.44
C GLN A 296 7.11 33.15 12.67
N GLY A 297 8.04 32.83 11.77
CA GLY A 297 9.33 33.48 11.62
C GLY A 297 9.17 34.82 10.91
N MET A 298 9.73 35.87 11.49
CA MET A 298 9.62 37.26 11.00
C MET A 298 10.92 38.03 11.18
#